data_AF-A0A2Z5U8I5-F1
#
_entry.id   AF-A0A2Z5U8I5-F1
#
_cell.length_a   1.000
_cell.length_b   1.000
_cell.length_c   1.000
_cell.angle_alpha   90.00
_cell.angle_beta   90.00
_cell.angle_gamma   90.00
#
_symmetry.space_group_name_H-M   'P 1'
#
loop_
_entity.id
_entity.type
_entity.pdbx_description
1 polymer ?
#
loop_
_entity_poly.entity_id
_entity_poly.type
_entity_poly.pdbx_seq_one_letter_code
_entity_poly.pdbx_strand_id
1 'polypeptide(L)'
;MRLSPALILLPLLLLAPGAAEARLPPLAGQPPVASPPYRESWRYTCDVEQRLAGGTVTLTRLFTEEGKLDGGDFMRWTAAGHDPQKTQRPLEVELSYIWDIARQPAIDDRAIDLKLRVGIDVDLPEVALLHIKRPFPVQPHGIIGSTALSTQIFPYGAHDVTNGHGELPLGDLLAYAQGYDRLDWTLIRPSDRLGGDRELARGTLDVTALRQAVAALPALGTALAAKTPDPKARCERVLWPATPDY
;
A
#
# COMPACT_ATOMS: atom_id res chain seq x y z
N MET A 1 -4.49 7.84 -82.20
CA MET A 1 -5.10 8.93 -81.39
C MET A 1 -4.83 8.58 -79.92
N ARG A 2 -3.93 9.32 -79.24
CA ARG A 2 -4.24 10.27 -78.13
C ARG A 2 -5.09 9.60 -77.03
N LEU A 3 -4.75 9.47 -75.74
CA LEU A 3 -3.81 10.11 -74.81
C LEU A 3 -3.67 9.18 -73.56
N SER A 4 -2.48 9.14 -72.92
CA SER A 4 -2.33 9.03 -71.45
C SER A 4 -2.37 10.47 -70.87
N PRO A 5 -2.73 10.77 -69.60
CA PRO A 5 -2.24 10.19 -68.32
C PRO A 5 -3.35 10.09 -67.22
N ALA A 6 -3.13 9.57 -66.00
CA ALA A 6 -2.67 10.34 -64.85
C ALA A 6 -2.47 9.44 -63.60
N LEU A 7 -1.35 9.67 -62.92
CA LEU A 7 -1.10 9.31 -61.52
C LEU A 7 -2.15 9.97 -60.59
N ILE A 8 -2.63 9.24 -59.58
CA ILE A 8 -2.97 9.81 -58.27
C ILE A 8 -2.43 8.89 -57.17
N LEU A 9 -1.36 9.36 -56.52
CA LEU A 9 -0.96 9.03 -55.14
C LEU A 9 -2.03 9.55 -54.17
N LEU A 10 -2.38 8.79 -53.10
CA LEU A 10 -2.78 9.28 -51.73
C LEU A 10 -3.38 8.13 -50.87
N PRO A 11 -3.38 8.21 -49.52
CA PRO A 11 -2.34 7.67 -48.64
C PRO A 11 -2.83 6.60 -47.63
N LEU A 12 -1.86 5.93 -46.97
CA LEU A 12 -2.09 5.26 -45.69
C LEU A 12 -2.69 6.24 -44.68
N LEU A 13 -3.84 5.89 -44.09
CA LEU A 13 -4.34 6.51 -42.87
C LEU A 13 -4.58 5.43 -41.82
N LEU A 14 -3.83 5.61 -40.73
CA LEU A 14 -3.85 4.81 -39.51
C LEU A 14 -5.27 4.72 -38.93
N LEU A 15 -5.82 3.51 -38.87
CA LEU A 15 -6.91 3.19 -37.96
C LEU A 15 -6.30 2.91 -36.58
N ALA A 16 -6.06 3.98 -35.82
CA ALA A 16 -5.91 3.87 -34.39
C ALA A 16 -7.29 3.52 -33.79
N PRO A 17 -7.40 2.48 -32.91
CA PRO A 17 -8.59 2.32 -32.11
C PRO A 17 -8.57 3.41 -31.03
N GLY A 18 -9.27 4.50 -31.28
CA GLY A 18 -9.65 5.44 -30.24
C GLY A 18 -10.57 4.72 -29.27
N ALA A 19 -10.02 4.26 -28.15
CA ALA A 19 -10.81 3.94 -26.97
C ALA A 19 -11.45 5.25 -26.51
N ALA A 20 -12.70 5.46 -26.90
CA ALA A 20 -13.53 6.48 -26.29
C ALA A 20 -13.67 6.11 -24.81
N GLU A 21 -12.96 6.85 -23.96
CA GLU A 21 -13.19 6.86 -22.53
C GLU A 21 -14.68 7.13 -22.29
N ALA A 22 -15.39 6.15 -21.75
CA ALA A 22 -16.70 6.37 -21.18
C ALA A 22 -16.52 7.08 -19.82
N ARG A 23 -15.97 8.30 -19.84
CA ARG A 23 -16.12 9.24 -18.71
C ARG A 23 -17.52 9.81 -18.84
N LEU A 24 -18.33 9.60 -17.81
CA LEU A 24 -19.56 10.36 -17.66
C LEU A 24 -19.20 11.85 -17.76
N PRO A 25 -19.87 12.64 -18.61
CA PRO A 25 -19.62 14.07 -18.65
C PRO A 25 -19.92 14.63 -17.25
N PRO A 26 -19.05 15.52 -16.71
CA PRO A 26 -19.35 16.19 -15.45
C PRO A 26 -20.71 16.88 -15.58
N LEU A 27 -21.55 16.74 -14.55
CA LEU A 27 -22.80 17.49 -14.44
C LEU A 27 -22.49 18.97 -14.68
N ALA A 28 -23.10 19.54 -15.72
CA ALA A 28 -22.90 20.92 -16.09
C ALA A 28 -23.13 21.83 -14.87
N GLY A 29 -22.07 22.51 -14.42
CA GLY A 29 -22.12 23.46 -13.31
C GLY A 29 -21.31 23.08 -12.06
N GLN A 30 -20.68 21.92 -11.99
CA GLN A 30 -19.67 21.68 -10.94
C GLN A 30 -18.36 22.39 -11.31
N PRO A 31 -17.83 23.29 -10.45
CA PRO A 31 -16.47 23.79 -10.63
C PRO A 31 -15.52 22.58 -10.65
N PRO A 32 -14.42 22.64 -11.42
CA PRO A 32 -13.40 21.61 -11.33
C PRO A 32 -13.04 21.45 -9.85
N VAL A 33 -13.06 20.22 -9.34
CA VAL A 33 -12.51 19.92 -8.03
C VAL A 33 -11.04 20.24 -8.14
N ALA A 34 -10.66 21.46 -7.77
CA ALA A 34 -9.27 21.86 -7.67
C ALA A 34 -8.71 20.99 -6.55
N SER A 35 -7.76 20.11 -6.89
CA SER A 35 -6.97 19.43 -5.87
C SER A 35 -6.45 20.51 -4.92
N PRO A 36 -6.66 20.36 -3.59
CA PRO A 36 -6.14 21.33 -2.64
C PRO A 36 -4.64 21.51 -2.90
N PRO A 37 -4.10 22.73 -2.79
CA PRO A 37 -2.69 22.96 -3.04
C PRO A 37 -1.88 22.03 -2.14
N TYR A 38 -0.90 21.34 -2.72
CA TYR A 38 0.07 20.54 -1.99
C TYR A 38 0.76 21.47 -0.98
N ARG A 39 0.43 21.32 0.30
CA ARG A 39 1.02 22.10 1.39
C ARG A 39 2.05 21.22 2.07
N GLU A 40 3.24 21.75 2.27
CA GLU A 40 4.25 21.12 3.09
C GLU A 40 4.29 21.82 4.45
N SER A 41 4.54 21.05 5.50
CA SER A 41 4.66 21.57 6.86
C SER A 41 5.88 20.95 7.53
N TRP A 42 6.59 21.74 8.34
CA TRP A 42 7.67 21.20 9.15
C TRP A 42 7.09 20.36 10.28
N ARG A 43 7.64 19.15 10.45
CA ARG A 43 7.33 18.22 11.54
C ARG A 43 8.61 17.72 12.18
N TYR A 44 8.50 17.11 13.35
CA TYR A 44 9.57 16.30 13.93
C TYR A 44 9.19 14.82 13.86
N THR A 45 10.10 13.98 13.35
CA THR A 45 9.98 12.53 13.30
C THR A 45 10.89 11.89 14.32
N CYS A 46 10.30 11.13 15.25
CA CYS A 46 11.02 10.33 16.22
C CYS A 46 10.95 8.87 15.80
N ASP A 47 12.10 8.30 15.46
CA ASP A 47 12.18 6.91 14.97
C ASP A 47 12.96 6.02 15.93
N VAL A 48 12.46 4.79 16.09
CA VAL A 48 13.21 3.68 16.68
C VAL A 48 13.13 2.49 15.74
N GLU A 49 14.28 1.89 15.47
CA GLU A 49 14.37 0.70 14.62
C GLU A 49 14.84 -0.50 15.42
N GLN A 50 14.38 -1.68 15.02
CA GLN A 50 14.94 -2.94 15.45
C GLN A 50 15.11 -3.86 14.25
N ARG A 51 16.31 -4.40 14.11
CA ARG A 51 16.62 -5.43 13.10
C ARG A 51 16.29 -6.79 13.66
N LEU A 52 15.49 -7.54 12.91
CA LEU A 52 15.05 -8.90 13.19
C LEU A 52 15.56 -9.84 12.08
N ALA A 53 15.46 -11.15 12.30
CA ALA A 53 15.87 -12.13 11.30
C ALA A 53 15.06 -11.98 10.00
N GLY A 54 13.76 -11.72 10.11
CA GLY A 54 12.85 -11.58 8.97
C GLY A 54 12.75 -10.18 8.35
N GLY A 55 13.48 -9.18 8.86
CA GLY A 55 13.46 -7.83 8.34
C GLY A 55 13.74 -6.75 9.39
N THR A 56 13.52 -5.50 9.03
CA THR A 56 13.61 -4.35 9.93
C THR A 56 12.22 -3.87 10.26
N VAL A 57 11.95 -3.62 11.53
CA VAL A 57 10.75 -2.94 12.00
C VAL A 57 11.14 -1.58 12.56
N THR A 58 10.45 -0.54 12.11
CA THR A 58 10.61 0.83 12.56
C THR A 58 9.30 1.30 13.17
N LEU A 59 9.37 2.00 14.30
CA LEU A 59 8.25 2.71 14.89
C LEU A 59 8.55 4.20 14.89
N THR A 60 7.67 4.97 14.25
CA THR A 60 7.79 6.41 14.03
C THR A 60 6.71 7.13 14.81
N ARG A 61 7.04 8.22 15.50
CA ARG A 61 6.06 9.16 16.07
C ARG A 61 6.29 10.55 15.50
N LEU A 62 5.22 11.16 15.01
CA LEU A 62 5.25 12.50 14.43
C LEU A 62 4.83 13.56 15.44
N PHE A 63 5.47 14.72 15.34
CA PHE A 63 5.13 15.92 16.10
C PHE A 63 5.04 17.13 15.19
N THR A 64 4.16 18.07 15.52
CA THR A 64 4.03 19.34 14.83
C THR A 64 5.30 20.17 15.02
N GLU A 65 5.46 21.26 14.27
CA GLU A 65 6.56 22.19 14.45
C GLU A 65 6.64 22.78 15.88
N GLU A 66 5.51 22.89 16.57
CA GLU A 66 5.44 23.33 17.96
C GLU A 66 5.91 22.26 18.95
N GLY A 67 6.11 21.02 18.50
CA GLY A 67 6.47 19.86 19.33
C GLY A 67 5.27 19.17 19.95
N LYS A 68 4.06 19.39 19.45
CA LYS A 68 2.85 18.68 19.89
C LYS A 68 2.73 17.37 19.13
N LEU A 69 2.16 16.34 19.76
CA LEU A 69 1.90 15.06 19.09
C LEU A 69 0.99 15.28 17.86
N ASP A 70 1.42 14.77 16.72
CA ASP A 70 0.82 14.98 15.39
C ASP A 70 0.28 13.65 14.83
N GLY A 71 -0.51 12.98 15.67
CA GLY A 71 -1.08 11.67 15.40
C GLY A 71 -0.42 10.53 16.19
N GLY A 72 -0.77 9.31 15.80
CA GLY A 72 -0.26 8.12 16.46
C GLY A 72 1.12 7.67 16.00
N ASP A 73 1.55 6.54 16.52
CA ASP A 73 2.76 5.83 16.11
C ASP A 73 2.51 5.03 14.82
N PHE A 74 3.46 5.15 13.90
CA PHE A 74 3.47 4.48 12.62
C PHE A 74 4.50 3.37 12.65
N MET A 75 4.05 2.12 12.54
CA MET A 75 4.97 1.03 12.27
C MET A 75 5.32 1.04 10.78
N ARG A 76 6.54 0.63 10.43
CA ARG A 76 6.92 0.20 9.10
C ARG A 76 7.73 -1.07 9.25
N TRP A 77 7.31 -2.13 8.58
CA TRP A 77 8.10 -3.36 8.47
C TRP A 77 8.60 -3.52 7.04
N THR A 78 9.89 -3.77 6.92
CA THR A 78 10.58 -4.03 5.65
C THR A 78 11.23 -5.40 5.73
N ALA A 79 10.87 -6.30 4.81
CA ALA A 79 11.36 -7.68 4.81
C ALA A 79 12.89 -7.76 4.61
N ALA A 80 13.51 -8.81 5.15
CA ALA A 80 14.93 -9.07 4.97
C ALA A 80 15.29 -9.24 3.48
N GLY A 81 16.41 -8.66 3.06
CA GLY A 81 16.84 -8.69 1.65
C GLY A 81 16.16 -7.64 0.76
N HIS A 82 15.33 -6.76 1.32
CA HIS A 82 14.92 -5.52 0.66
C HIS A 82 16.15 -4.69 0.28
N ASP A 83 16.21 -4.28 -0.99
CA ASP A 83 17.27 -3.45 -1.55
C ASP A 83 16.66 -2.12 -2.00
N PRO A 84 16.88 -1.01 -1.27
CA PRO A 84 16.27 0.28 -1.57
C PRO A 84 16.80 0.90 -2.87
N GLN A 85 17.86 0.33 -3.48
CA GLN A 85 18.43 0.82 -4.74
C GLN A 85 17.95 0.05 -5.98
N LYS A 86 17.14 -1.00 -5.83
CA LYS A 86 16.55 -1.73 -6.96
C LYS A 86 15.13 -1.27 -7.23
N THR A 87 14.75 -1.20 -8.51
CA THR A 87 13.36 -1.07 -8.95
C THR A 87 12.53 -2.15 -8.25
N GLN A 88 11.55 -1.70 -7.46
CA GLN A 88 10.77 -2.51 -6.53
C GLN A 88 10.20 -3.76 -7.21
N ARG A 89 10.35 -4.92 -6.56
CA ARG A 89 9.74 -6.19 -6.98
C ARG A 89 8.83 -6.69 -5.85
N PRO A 90 7.80 -7.47 -6.18
CA PRO A 90 6.53 -7.04 -6.74
C PRO A 90 5.50 -6.66 -5.65
N LEU A 91 5.89 -6.60 -4.38
CA LEU A 91 5.05 -6.15 -3.27
C LEU A 91 5.95 -5.80 -2.08
N GLU A 92 6.23 -4.51 -1.91
CA GLU A 92 6.67 -4.02 -0.62
C GLU A 92 5.42 -3.79 0.22
N VAL A 93 4.99 -4.83 0.94
CA VAL A 93 3.97 -4.68 1.97
C VAL A 93 4.57 -3.84 3.10
N GLU A 94 4.60 -2.53 2.91
CA GLU A 94 4.70 -1.63 4.04
C GLU A 94 3.41 -1.78 4.83
N LEU A 95 3.56 -2.05 6.12
CA LEU A 95 2.47 -2.16 7.07
C LEU A 95 2.50 -0.92 7.94
N SER A 96 1.66 0.09 7.65
CA SER A 96 1.58 1.29 8.48
C SER A 96 0.35 1.31 9.38
N TYR A 97 0.60 1.67 10.65
CA TYR A 97 -0.38 1.76 11.74
C TYR A 97 -0.51 3.22 12.20
N ILE A 98 -1.58 3.56 12.93
CA ILE A 98 -1.72 4.86 13.62
C ILE A 98 -2.10 4.57 15.09
N TRP A 99 -1.16 4.72 16.01
CA TRP A 99 -1.33 4.47 17.45
C TRP A 99 -1.94 5.65 18.22
N ASP A 100 -3.25 5.69 18.48
CA ASP A 100 -3.80 6.70 19.39
C ASP A 100 -3.61 6.28 20.86
N ILE A 101 -2.62 6.87 21.54
CA ILE A 101 -2.17 6.53 22.90
C ILE A 101 -3.31 6.66 23.94
N ALA A 102 -4.31 7.52 23.69
CA ALA A 102 -5.29 7.90 24.70
C ALA A 102 -6.42 6.88 24.95
N ARG A 103 -6.52 5.77 24.19
CA ARG A 103 -7.77 4.99 24.13
C ARG A 103 -7.74 3.51 24.48
N GLN A 104 -6.62 2.87 24.81
CA GLN A 104 -6.65 1.39 24.94
C GLN A 104 -6.02 0.80 26.22
N PRO A 105 -6.80 0.03 27.00
CA PRO A 105 -6.30 -0.91 27.98
C PRO A 105 -6.03 -2.27 27.29
N ALA A 106 -4.75 -2.68 27.21
CA ALA A 106 -4.25 -3.94 26.64
C ALA A 106 -4.59 -4.16 25.14
N ILE A 107 -3.55 -4.13 24.29
CA ILE A 107 -3.65 -4.32 22.85
C ILE A 107 -3.97 -5.79 22.55
N ASP A 108 -5.15 -6.06 22.00
CA ASP A 108 -5.43 -7.30 21.26
C ASP A 108 -4.92 -7.08 19.82
N ASP A 109 -4.21 -8.05 19.24
CA ASP A 109 -3.65 -8.00 17.88
C ASP A 109 -4.72 -7.63 16.82
N ARG A 110 -6.00 -7.86 17.15
CA ARG A 110 -7.19 -7.57 16.33
C ARG A 110 -7.58 -6.09 16.23
N ALA A 111 -7.04 -5.22 17.07
CA ALA A 111 -7.37 -3.78 17.06
C ALA A 111 -6.42 -2.93 16.19
N ILE A 112 -5.49 -3.58 15.48
CA ILE A 112 -4.45 -2.92 14.68
C ILE A 112 -4.85 -2.98 13.21
N ASP A 113 -5.09 -1.84 12.58
CA ASP A 113 -5.27 -1.75 11.12
C ASP A 113 -3.92 -1.60 10.42
N LEU A 114 -3.73 -2.33 9.32
CA LEU A 114 -2.55 -2.20 8.48
C LEU A 114 -2.91 -1.55 7.16
N LYS A 115 -2.21 -0.47 6.82
CA LYS A 115 -2.19 0.02 5.44
C LYS A 115 -1.07 -0.69 4.71
N LEU A 116 -1.45 -1.50 3.72
CA LEU A 116 -0.58 -2.20 2.80
C LEU A 116 -0.18 -1.23 1.70
N ARG A 117 1.11 -1.16 1.35
CA ARG A 117 1.56 -0.53 0.10
C ARG A 117 1.92 -1.60 -0.93
N VAL A 118 1.74 -1.28 -2.20
CA VAL A 118 2.02 -2.21 -3.30
C VAL A 118 2.71 -1.45 -4.40
N GLY A 119 3.97 -1.78 -4.69
CA GLY A 119 4.72 -1.27 -5.84
C GLY A 119 4.87 -2.37 -6.90
N ILE A 120 4.43 -2.10 -8.13
CA ILE A 120 4.45 -3.06 -9.25
C ILE A 120 4.92 -2.41 -10.55
N ASP A 121 5.47 -3.20 -11.46
CA ASP A 121 5.97 -2.75 -12.77
C ASP A 121 4.85 -2.49 -13.82
N VAL A 122 3.58 -2.48 -13.38
CA VAL A 122 2.42 -2.30 -14.26
C VAL A 122 1.43 -1.32 -13.64
N ASP A 123 0.70 -0.58 -14.47
CA ASP A 123 -0.32 0.34 -13.97
C ASP A 123 -1.45 -0.41 -13.25
N LEU A 124 -1.73 0.01 -12.02
CA LEU A 124 -2.88 -0.41 -11.26
C LEU A 124 -4.17 0.08 -11.96
N PRO A 125 -5.21 -0.77 -12.05
CA PRO A 125 -6.56 -0.30 -12.37
C PRO A 125 -7.10 0.62 -11.26
N GLU A 126 -8.22 1.30 -11.52
CA GLU A 126 -8.92 2.12 -10.52
C GLU A 126 -9.18 1.36 -9.21
N VAL A 127 -9.52 0.07 -9.32
CA VAL A 127 -9.64 -0.85 -8.20
C VAL A 127 -8.94 -2.17 -8.56
N ALA A 128 -7.96 -2.58 -7.76
CA ALA A 128 -7.38 -3.91 -7.79
C ALA A 128 -7.80 -4.71 -6.54
N LEU A 129 -7.73 -6.03 -6.60
CA LEU A 129 -7.97 -6.89 -5.44
C LEU A 129 -6.67 -7.61 -5.06
N LEU A 130 -6.26 -7.50 -3.81
CA LEU A 130 -5.19 -8.31 -3.24
C LEU A 130 -5.82 -9.52 -2.57
N HIS A 131 -5.52 -10.71 -3.07
CA HIS A 131 -5.96 -11.99 -2.52
C HIS A 131 -4.82 -12.65 -1.77
N ILE A 132 -4.96 -12.85 -0.46
CA ILE A 132 -4.05 -13.58 0.40
C ILE A 132 -4.59 -15.00 0.62
N LYS A 133 -3.81 -16.00 0.22
CA LYS A 133 -4.19 -17.41 0.13
C LYS A 133 -3.32 -18.24 1.05
N ARG A 134 -3.93 -19.20 1.73
CA ARG A 134 -3.20 -20.27 2.40
C ARG A 134 -2.66 -21.24 1.35
N PRO A 135 -1.42 -21.71 1.48
CA PRO A 135 -0.89 -22.72 0.56
C PRO A 135 -1.73 -23.99 0.63
N PHE A 136 -1.96 -24.61 -0.52
CA PHE A 136 -2.62 -25.91 -0.62
C PHE A 136 -1.59 -27.04 -0.43
N PRO A 137 -1.92 -28.13 0.28
CA PRO A 137 -3.19 -28.40 0.98
C PRO A 137 -3.35 -27.56 2.25
N VAL A 138 -4.58 -27.07 2.50
CA VAL A 138 -4.90 -26.28 3.69
C VAL A 138 -4.78 -27.17 4.93
N GLN A 139 -3.91 -26.84 5.87
CA GLN A 139 -3.73 -27.59 7.11
C GLN A 139 -4.83 -27.26 8.15
N PRO A 140 -5.16 -28.19 9.07
CA PRO A 140 -4.68 -29.58 9.15
C PRO A 140 -5.50 -30.59 8.34
N HIS A 141 -6.67 -30.19 7.80
CA HIS A 141 -7.66 -31.12 7.24
C HIS A 141 -7.67 -31.24 5.70
N GLY A 142 -6.81 -30.53 4.99
CA GLY A 142 -6.64 -30.63 3.54
C GLY A 142 -7.88 -30.21 2.73
N ILE A 143 -8.77 -29.39 3.30
CA ILE A 143 -10.03 -29.02 2.64
C ILE A 143 -9.73 -28.33 1.30
N ILE A 144 -10.30 -28.89 0.22
CA ILE A 144 -10.33 -28.28 -1.11
C ILE A 144 -11.36 -27.15 -1.08
N GLY A 145 -10.97 -26.04 -0.48
CA GLY A 145 -11.77 -24.83 -0.38
C GLY A 145 -10.81 -23.69 -0.13
N SER A 146 -10.45 -22.96 -1.18
CA SER A 146 -9.61 -21.77 -1.02
C SER A 146 -10.45 -20.68 -0.35
N THR A 147 -10.37 -20.57 0.97
CA THR A 147 -10.66 -19.29 1.62
C THR A 147 -9.52 -18.37 1.23
N ALA A 148 -9.80 -17.23 0.60
CA ALA A 148 -8.83 -16.15 0.43
C ALA A 148 -9.27 -14.99 1.32
N LEU A 149 -8.31 -14.37 2.02
CA LEU A 149 -8.51 -13.08 2.66
C LEU A 149 -8.23 -12.02 1.60
N SER A 150 -9.17 -11.11 1.36
CA SER A 150 -9.05 -10.14 0.26
C SER A 150 -9.27 -8.71 0.75
N THR A 151 -8.50 -7.77 0.19
CA THR A 151 -8.74 -6.33 0.36
C THR A 151 -8.61 -5.61 -0.98
N GLN A 152 -9.26 -4.45 -1.09
CA GLN A 152 -9.17 -3.58 -2.26
C GLN A 152 -7.89 -2.75 -2.19
N ILE A 153 -7.23 -2.61 -3.34
CA ILE A 153 -6.06 -1.77 -3.53
C ILE A 153 -6.42 -0.65 -4.50
N PHE A 154 -6.15 0.58 -4.09
CA PHE A 154 -6.38 1.78 -4.88
C PHE A 154 -5.03 2.43 -5.25
N PRO A 155 -4.87 2.96 -6.48
CA PRO A 155 -3.71 3.78 -6.83
C PRO A 155 -3.55 4.96 -5.87
N TYR A 156 -2.30 5.38 -5.59
CA TYR A 156 -2.06 6.55 -4.75
C TYR A 156 -2.56 7.86 -5.36
N GLY A 157 -2.60 7.92 -6.69
CA GLY A 157 -3.20 9.04 -7.43
C GLY A 157 -3.01 8.88 -8.92
N ALA A 158 -3.58 9.83 -9.69
CA ALA A 158 -3.54 9.80 -11.15
C ALA A 158 -2.12 9.82 -11.77
N HIS A 159 -1.11 10.23 -10.99
CA HIS A 159 0.30 10.29 -11.40
C HIS A 159 1.18 9.24 -10.71
N ASP A 160 0.62 8.46 -9.79
CA ASP A 160 1.31 7.39 -9.07
C ASP A 160 0.47 6.10 -9.16
N VAL A 161 0.43 5.57 -10.38
CA VAL A 161 -0.41 4.41 -10.76
C VAL A 161 0.32 3.07 -10.61
N THR A 162 1.63 3.09 -10.39
CA THR A 162 2.42 1.89 -10.11
C THR A 162 2.50 1.60 -8.61
N ASN A 163 2.02 2.51 -7.77
CA ASN A 163 1.88 2.32 -6.34
C ASN A 163 0.42 2.38 -5.90
N GLY A 164 0.04 1.51 -4.98
CA GLY A 164 -1.30 1.50 -4.41
C GLY A 164 -1.30 1.25 -2.91
N HIS A 165 -2.46 1.51 -2.29
CA HIS A 165 -2.70 1.22 -0.89
C HIS A 165 -4.02 0.49 -0.68
N GLY A 166 -4.07 -0.30 0.39
CA GLY A 166 -5.30 -0.90 0.90
C GLY A 166 -5.20 -1.15 2.39
N GLU A 167 -6.35 -1.35 3.02
CA GLU A 167 -6.44 -1.52 4.48
C GLU A 167 -6.81 -2.97 4.80
N LEU A 168 -6.09 -3.57 5.76
CA LEU A 168 -6.35 -4.92 6.24
C LEU A 168 -6.08 -4.98 7.75
N PRO A 169 -7.06 -5.38 8.59
CA PRO A 169 -6.82 -5.57 10.00
C PRO A 169 -5.74 -6.65 10.26
N LEU A 170 -4.72 -6.32 11.06
CA LEU A 170 -3.60 -7.20 11.37
C LEU A 170 -4.06 -8.47 12.06
N GLY A 171 -4.94 -8.38 13.05
CA GLY A 171 -5.41 -9.57 13.75
C GLY A 171 -6.19 -10.49 12.84
N ASP A 172 -6.93 -9.97 11.86
CA ASP A 172 -7.60 -10.80 10.85
C ASP A 172 -6.58 -11.50 9.95
N LEU A 173 -5.54 -10.80 9.52
CA LEU A 173 -4.42 -11.39 8.78
C LEU A 173 -3.70 -12.47 9.59
N LEU A 174 -3.33 -12.20 10.84
CA LEU A 174 -2.61 -13.14 11.71
C LEU A 174 -3.46 -14.34 12.11
N ALA A 175 -4.75 -14.14 12.36
CA ALA A 175 -5.70 -15.21 12.64
C ALA A 175 -5.92 -16.08 11.39
N TYR A 176 -6.09 -15.46 10.22
CA TYR A 176 -6.17 -16.17 8.96
C TYR A 176 -4.89 -16.97 8.65
N ALA A 177 -3.72 -16.45 9.06
CA ALA A 177 -2.43 -17.10 8.92
C ALA A 177 -2.11 -18.15 10.00
N GLN A 178 -3.02 -18.45 10.93
CA GLN A 178 -2.76 -19.37 12.03
C GLN A 178 -2.31 -20.75 11.51
N GLY A 179 -1.17 -21.23 12.01
CA GLY A 179 -0.56 -22.50 11.57
C GLY A 179 0.29 -22.41 10.31
N TYR A 180 0.49 -21.21 9.75
CA TYR A 180 1.31 -21.00 8.57
C TYR A 180 2.48 -20.05 8.86
N ASP A 181 3.65 -20.39 8.31
CA ASP A 181 4.84 -19.53 8.32
C ASP A 181 4.84 -18.53 7.16
N ARG A 182 4.07 -18.83 6.10
CA ARG A 182 3.96 -18.00 4.90
C ARG A 182 2.57 -18.10 4.29
N LEU A 183 2.13 -17.01 3.66
CA LEU A 183 0.92 -16.97 2.84
C LEU A 183 1.29 -16.58 1.42
N ASP A 184 0.60 -17.16 0.45
CA ASP A 184 0.69 -16.71 -0.94
C ASP A 184 -0.20 -15.47 -1.10
N TRP A 185 0.19 -14.54 -1.96
CA TRP A 185 -0.70 -13.45 -2.35
C TRP A 185 -0.74 -13.29 -3.87
N THR A 186 -1.86 -12.78 -4.37
CA THR A 186 -2.07 -12.49 -5.78
C THR A 186 -2.77 -11.14 -5.88
N LEU A 187 -2.22 -10.22 -6.65
CA LEU A 187 -2.89 -8.99 -7.03
C LEU A 187 -3.60 -9.23 -8.36
N ILE A 188 -4.90 -8.97 -8.42
CA ILE A 188 -5.70 -9.17 -9.61
C ILE A 188 -6.39 -7.88 -10.03
N ARG A 189 -6.55 -7.70 -11.34
CA ARG A 189 -7.50 -6.78 -11.93
C ARG A 189 -8.85 -7.50 -11.98
N PRO A 190 -9.85 -7.10 -11.18
CA PRO A 190 -11.18 -7.65 -11.29
C PRO A 190 -11.72 -7.36 -12.68
N SER A 191 -12.33 -8.35 -13.32
CA SER A 191 -12.98 -8.15 -14.62
C SER A 191 -14.38 -7.57 -14.43
N ASP A 192 -14.70 -6.51 -15.18
CA ASP A 192 -16.05 -5.94 -15.30
C ASP A 192 -16.94 -6.72 -16.29
N ARG A 193 -16.34 -7.62 -17.06
CA ARG A 193 -16.98 -8.45 -18.10
C ARG A 193 -16.85 -9.93 -17.75
N LEU A 194 -17.56 -10.80 -18.47
CA LEU A 194 -17.45 -12.27 -18.37
C LEU A 194 -16.03 -12.85 -18.65
N GLY A 195 -15.01 -11.99 -18.87
CA GLY A 195 -13.62 -12.38 -18.86
C GLY A 195 -13.14 -12.72 -17.46
N GLY A 196 -12.22 -13.68 -17.34
CA GLY A 196 -11.64 -14.03 -16.05
C GLY A 196 -10.79 -12.90 -15.46
N ASP A 197 -10.62 -12.93 -14.14
CA ASP A 197 -9.68 -12.05 -13.43
C ASP A 197 -8.29 -12.13 -14.04
N ARG A 198 -7.62 -10.98 -14.21
CA ARG A 198 -6.25 -10.93 -14.71
C ARG A 198 -5.27 -10.77 -13.56
N GLU A 199 -4.36 -11.72 -13.40
CA GLU A 199 -3.22 -11.58 -12.49
C GLU A 199 -2.33 -10.41 -12.93
N LEU A 200 -2.11 -9.47 -12.02
CA LEU A 200 -1.19 -8.35 -12.18
C LEU A 200 0.17 -8.66 -11.56
N ALA A 201 0.15 -9.28 -10.38
CA ALA A 201 1.35 -9.68 -9.65
C ALA A 201 1.02 -10.81 -8.66
N ARG A 202 2.07 -11.50 -8.18
CA ARG A 202 1.95 -12.51 -7.12
C ARG A 202 3.24 -12.62 -6.31
N GLY A 203 3.15 -13.21 -5.13
CA GLY A 203 4.30 -13.50 -4.30
C GLY A 203 3.91 -14.15 -2.98
N THR A 204 4.78 -14.02 -1.98
CA THR A 204 4.58 -14.58 -0.65
C THR A 204 4.74 -13.51 0.43
N LEU A 205 3.94 -13.62 1.48
CA LEU A 205 4.07 -12.88 2.73
C LEU A 205 4.69 -13.81 3.78
N ASP A 206 5.81 -13.39 4.38
CA ASP A 206 6.43 -14.11 5.50
C ASP A 206 5.70 -13.78 6.80
N VAL A 207 4.86 -14.71 7.23
CA VAL A 207 4.02 -14.56 8.43
C VAL A 207 4.87 -14.72 9.69
N THR A 208 5.91 -15.55 9.65
CA THR A 208 6.81 -15.73 10.79
C THR A 208 7.60 -14.46 11.07
N ALA A 209 8.13 -13.81 10.03
CA ALA A 209 8.75 -12.51 10.13
C ALA A 209 7.77 -11.43 10.64
N LEU A 210 6.54 -11.43 10.12
CA LEU A 210 5.51 -10.50 10.57
C LEU A 210 5.18 -10.68 12.06
N ARG A 211 5.01 -11.91 12.54
CA ARG A 211 4.79 -12.19 13.97
C ARG A 211 5.96 -11.71 14.84
N GLN A 212 7.20 -11.86 14.38
CA GLN A 212 8.38 -11.33 15.07
C GLN A 212 8.36 -9.80 15.14
N ALA A 213 7.98 -9.12 14.05
CA ALA A 213 7.84 -7.66 14.02
C ALA A 213 6.78 -7.18 15.03
N VAL A 214 5.63 -7.85 15.09
CA VAL A 214 4.55 -7.54 16.04
C VAL A 214 5.00 -7.77 17.49
N ALA A 215 5.71 -8.87 17.76
CA ALA A 215 6.25 -9.16 19.09
C ALA A 215 7.29 -8.13 19.57
N ALA A 216 7.95 -7.41 18.65
CA ALA A 216 8.91 -6.36 18.97
C ALA A 216 8.26 -5.01 19.34
N LEU A 217 6.99 -4.80 18.98
CA LEU A 217 6.30 -3.51 19.17
C LEU A 217 6.32 -2.97 20.60
N PRO A 218 6.09 -3.77 21.67
CA PRO A 218 6.10 -3.23 23.03
C PRO A 218 7.46 -2.64 23.44
N ALA A 219 8.55 -3.27 23.02
CA ALA A 219 9.91 -2.80 23.32
C ALA A 219 10.22 -1.52 22.52
N LEU A 220 9.85 -1.49 21.24
CA LEU A 220 9.98 -0.30 20.40
C LEU A 220 9.14 0.86 20.96
N GLY A 221 7.90 0.62 21.37
CA GLY A 221 7.04 1.63 21.98
C GLY A 221 7.66 2.24 23.24
N THR A 222 8.28 1.41 24.09
CA THR A 222 9.01 1.87 25.28
C THR A 222 10.22 2.74 24.90
N ALA A 223 11.01 2.29 23.92
CA ALA A 223 12.18 3.04 23.43
C ALA A 223 11.78 4.38 22.80
N LEU A 224 10.69 4.40 22.03
CA LEU A 224 10.14 5.59 21.41
C LEU A 224 9.64 6.57 22.46
N ALA A 225 8.87 6.09 23.44
CA ALA A 225 8.39 6.91 24.55
C ALA A 225 9.52 7.64 25.28
N ALA A 226 10.68 7.00 25.48
CA ALA A 226 11.86 7.61 26.10
C ALA A 226 12.51 8.74 25.28
N LYS A 227 12.40 8.71 23.94
CA LYS A 227 12.92 9.77 23.04
C LYS A 227 11.98 10.98 22.95
N THR A 228 10.69 10.75 23.12
CA THR A 228 9.63 11.72 22.80
C THR A 228 9.30 12.85 23.81
N PRO A 229 9.84 12.94 25.04
CA PRO A 229 9.51 14.06 25.95
C PRO A 229 9.99 15.44 25.47
N ASP A 230 11.02 15.48 24.61
CA ASP A 230 11.53 16.72 24.00
C ASP A 230 11.86 16.46 22.52
N PRO A 231 10.83 16.43 21.65
CA PRO A 231 11.01 16.05 20.26
C PRO A 231 11.89 17.04 19.48
N LYS A 232 11.89 18.33 19.86
CA LYS A 232 12.69 19.36 19.17
C LYS A 232 14.19 19.16 19.35
N ALA A 233 14.60 18.62 20.51
CA ALA A 233 15.99 18.37 20.81
C ALA A 233 16.47 16.97 20.38
N ARG A 234 15.55 16.01 20.24
CA ARG A 234 15.89 14.57 20.15
C ARG A 234 15.47 13.89 18.85
N CYS A 235 14.66 14.55 18.03
CA CYS A 235 14.05 13.98 16.85
C CYS A 235 14.41 14.80 15.60
N GLU A 236 14.32 14.16 14.45
CA GLU A 236 14.71 14.79 13.19
C GLU A 236 13.63 15.75 12.72
N ARG A 237 14.00 16.96 12.32
CA ARG A 237 13.06 17.91 11.72
C ARG A 237 12.96 17.62 10.22
N VAL A 238 11.76 17.24 9.76
CA VAL A 238 11.49 16.83 8.39
C VAL A 238 10.41 17.70 7.77
N LEU A 239 10.50 17.89 6.45
CA LEU A 239 9.45 18.53 5.68
C LEU A 239 8.43 17.45 5.30
N TRP A 240 7.20 17.57 5.80
CA TRP A 240 6.16 16.57 5.64
C TRP A 240 5.03 17.06 4.74
N PRO A 241 4.55 16.24 3.78
CA PRO A 241 3.38 16.58 3.00
C PRO A 241 2.16 16.67 3.92
N ALA A 242 1.44 17.79 3.89
CA ALA A 242 0.13 17.86 4.50
C ALA A 242 -0.82 17.00 3.65
N THR A 243 -1.19 15.83 4.17
CA THR A 243 -2.38 15.15 3.68
C THR A 243 -3.58 16.07 3.93
N PRO A 244 -4.43 16.34 2.93
CA PRO A 244 -5.69 17.00 3.18
C PRO A 244 -6.44 16.20 4.24
N ASP A 245 -6.93 16.86 5.29
CA ASP A 245 -7.95 16.27 6.15
C ASP A 245 -9.16 15.99 5.25
N TYR A 246 -9.46 14.71 5.01
CA TYR A 246 -10.65 14.26 4.31
C TYR A 246 -11.78 14.00 5.32
#